data_AF-K9UX35-F1
#
_entry.id   AF-K9UX35-F1
#
_cell.length_a   1.000
_cell.length_b   1.000
_cell.length_c   1.000
_cell.angle_alpha   90.00
_cell.angle_beta   90.00
_cell.angle_gamma   90.00
#
_symmetry.space_group_name_H-M   'P 1'
#
loop_
_entity.id
_entity.type
_entity.pdbx_description
1 polymer ?
#
loop_
_entity_poly.entity_id
_entity_poly.type
_entity_poly.pdbx_seq_one_letter_code
_entity_poly.pdbx_strand_id
1 'polypeptide(L)'
;MSFIPELLAIRTLTRIAEDPQIIGRILEELGEMPNISMPTMGGHIFWTEIANVNGWRLQRNKVFGNCRILDPNDVRRAWGGENAMLKAFETL
;
A
#
# COMPACT_ATOMS: atom_id res chain seq x y z
N MET A 1 24.56 25.06 -9.12
CA MET A 1 23.25 24.49 -9.50
C MET A 1 23.28 23.02 -9.09
N SER A 2 22.33 22.58 -8.26
CA SER A 2 22.44 21.36 -7.44
C SER A 2 22.30 20.06 -8.25
N PHE A 3 23.43 19.39 -8.52
CA PHE A 3 23.50 18.08 -9.19
C PHE A 3 23.07 16.90 -8.30
N ILE A 4 22.97 17.12 -6.98
CA ILE A 4 22.76 16.07 -5.97
C ILE A 4 21.29 15.59 -5.87
N PRO A 5 20.27 16.47 -5.82
CA PRO A 5 18.87 16.04 -5.71
C PRO A 5 18.38 15.23 -6.91
N GLU A 6 18.78 15.60 -8.13
CA GLU A 6 18.40 14.89 -9.35
C GLU A 6 19.00 13.49 -9.41
N LEU A 7 20.30 13.35 -9.07
CA LEU A 7 20.95 12.06 -9.03
C LEU A 7 20.32 11.12 -7.99
N LEU A 8 19.94 11.66 -6.83
CA LEU A 8 19.24 10.90 -5.79
C LEU A 8 17.83 10.47 -6.24
N ALA A 9 17.09 11.36 -6.90
CA ALA A 9 15.78 11.05 -7.46
C ALA A 9 15.88 9.94 -8.52
N ILE A 10 16.82 10.05 -9.47
CA ILE A 10 17.07 9.05 -10.50
C ILE A 10 17.42 7.70 -9.86
N ARG A 11 18.37 7.66 -8.92
CA ARG A 11 18.75 6.42 -8.23
C ARG A 11 17.59 5.77 -7.50
N THR A 12 16.77 6.56 -6.82
CA THR A 12 15.58 6.06 -6.11
C THR A 12 14.57 5.45 -7.08
N LEU A 13 14.30 6.13 -8.20
CA LEU A 13 13.40 5.61 -9.24
C LEU A 13 13.94 4.33 -9.88
N THR A 14 15.24 4.27 -10.21
CA THR A 14 15.88 3.05 -10.73
C THR A 14 15.71 1.90 -9.74
N ARG A 15 15.91 2.15 -8.45
CA ARG A 15 15.76 1.11 -7.43
C ARG A 15 14.33 0.59 -7.31
N ILE A 16 13.34 1.46 -7.40
CA ILE A 16 11.92 1.08 -7.43
C ILE A 16 11.60 0.27 -8.69
N ALA A 17 12.19 0.62 -9.84
CA ALA A 17 11.99 -0.15 -11.08
C ALA A 17 12.61 -1.55 -11.01
N GLU A 18 13.78 -1.69 -10.37
CA GLU A 18 14.44 -2.98 -10.14
C GLU A 18 13.69 -3.87 -9.16
N ASP A 19 13.12 -3.28 -8.10
CA ASP A 19 12.41 -3.98 -7.03
C ASP A 19 11.20 -3.14 -6.57
N PRO A 20 10.05 -3.26 -7.25
CA PRO A 20 8.86 -2.48 -6.91
C PRO A 20 8.33 -2.76 -5.50
N GLN A 21 8.64 -3.92 -4.93
CA GLN A 21 8.26 -4.27 -3.55
C GLN A 21 9.03 -3.47 -2.50
N ILE A 22 10.08 -2.73 -2.88
CA ILE A 22 10.75 -1.79 -1.98
C ILE A 22 9.77 -0.75 -1.42
N ILE A 23 8.72 -0.40 -2.19
CA ILE A 23 7.67 0.50 -1.73
C ILE A 23 6.96 -0.07 -0.50
N GLY A 24 6.55 -1.33 -0.53
CA GLY A 24 5.90 -2.01 0.58
C GLY A 24 6.81 -2.08 1.81
N ARG A 25 8.10 -2.36 1.62
CA ARG A 25 9.09 -2.37 2.71
C ARG A 25 9.29 -0.99 3.33
N ILE A 26 9.36 0.07 2.52
CA ILE A 26 9.44 1.44 3.05
C ILE A 26 8.17 1.79 3.82
N LEU A 27 7.01 1.41 3.29
CA LEU A 27 5.72 1.65 3.96
C LEU A 27 5.57 0.82 5.25
N GLU A 28 6.24 -0.33 5.36
CA GLU A 28 6.32 -1.10 6.59
C GLU A 28 6.95 -0.28 7.72
N GLU A 29 8.04 0.42 7.42
CA GLU A 29 8.73 1.30 8.37
C GLU A 29 7.93 2.57 8.69
N LEU A 30 7.18 3.09 7.72
CA LEU A 30 6.37 4.32 7.89
C LEU A 30 5.00 4.05 8.54
N GLY A 31 4.47 2.83 8.44
CA GLY A 31 3.17 2.43 8.97
C GLY A 31 1.99 2.87 8.11
N GLU A 32 0.99 3.50 8.75
CA GLU A 32 -0.22 3.98 8.08
C GLU A 32 0.04 5.27 7.30
N MET A 33 -0.53 5.36 6.10
CA MET A 33 -0.44 6.55 5.26
C MET A 33 -1.75 7.35 5.30
N PRO A 34 -1.70 8.69 5.12
CA PRO A 34 -2.89 9.50 4.97
C PRO A 34 -3.83 8.94 3.90
N ASN A 35 -5.10 8.74 4.24
CA ASN A 35 -6.08 8.14 3.34
C ASN A 35 -7.13 9.16 2.87
N ILE A 36 -7.47 9.09 1.59
CA ILE A 36 -8.66 9.71 1.01
C ILE A 36 -9.63 8.58 0.69
N SER A 37 -10.82 8.63 1.31
CA SER A 37 -11.87 7.62 1.11
C SER A 37 -12.48 7.78 -0.28
N MET A 38 -12.07 6.90 -1.19
CA MET A 38 -12.54 6.87 -2.58
C MET A 38 -12.93 5.46 -2.98
N PRO A 39 -13.96 5.28 -3.82
CA PRO A 39 -14.25 4.01 -4.46
C PRO A 39 -13.02 3.51 -5.22
N THR A 40 -12.75 2.22 -5.13
CA THR A 40 -11.71 1.62 -5.96
C THR A 40 -12.21 1.47 -7.40
N MET A 41 -11.32 1.63 -8.38
CA MET A 41 -11.60 1.24 -9.76
C MET A 41 -11.49 -0.30 -9.95
N GLY A 42 -11.76 -1.08 -8.90
CA GLY A 42 -11.49 -2.52 -8.82
C GLY A 42 -10.01 -2.85 -8.57
N GLY A 43 -9.49 -3.81 -9.35
CA GLY A 43 -8.07 -4.19 -9.33
C GLY A 43 -7.75 -5.59 -8.83
N HIS A 44 -8.72 -6.52 -8.73
CA HIS A 44 -8.52 -7.87 -8.16
C HIS A 44 -7.29 -8.64 -8.67
N ILE A 45 -6.81 -8.36 -9.90
CA ILE A 45 -5.63 -9.01 -10.46
C ILE A 45 -4.36 -8.64 -9.68
N PHE A 46 -4.21 -7.37 -9.27
CA PHE A 46 -3.01 -6.86 -8.60
C PHE A 46 -3.07 -6.94 -7.07
N TRP A 47 -4.22 -7.36 -6.52
CA TRP A 47 -4.43 -7.42 -5.08
C TRP A 47 -4.68 -8.87 -4.66
N THR A 48 -4.01 -9.30 -3.60
CA THR A 48 -4.29 -10.57 -2.91
C THR A 48 -5.05 -10.25 -1.65
N GLU A 49 -6.18 -10.93 -1.41
CA GLU A 49 -6.89 -10.83 -0.14
C GLU A 49 -6.11 -11.58 0.94
N ILE A 50 -5.82 -10.89 2.05
CA ILE A 50 -5.12 -11.44 3.23
C ILE A 50 -6.14 -11.86 4.28
N ALA A 51 -7.17 -11.05 4.50
CA ALA A 51 -8.20 -11.29 5.50
C ALA A 51 -9.54 -10.65 5.09
N ASN A 52 -10.63 -11.21 5.62
CA ASN A 52 -11.99 -10.76 5.36
C ASN A 52 -12.85 -10.89 6.63
N VAL A 53 -13.63 -9.86 6.95
CA VAL A 53 -14.61 -9.90 8.04
C VAL A 53 -15.82 -9.02 7.67
N ASN A 54 -17.02 -9.58 7.68
CA ASN A 54 -18.26 -8.83 7.41
C ASN A 54 -18.22 -7.96 6.13
N GLY A 55 -17.54 -8.44 5.08
CA GLY A 55 -17.37 -7.71 3.81
C GLY A 55 -16.23 -6.69 3.80
N TRP A 56 -15.61 -6.40 4.95
CA TRP A 56 -14.35 -5.67 5.01
C TRP A 56 -13.22 -6.56 4.55
N ARG A 57 -12.26 -5.99 3.81
CA ARG A 57 -11.18 -6.76 3.18
C ARG A 57 -9.83 -6.11 3.41
N LEU A 58 -8.89 -6.87 3.95
CA LEU A 58 -7.48 -6.53 3.95
C LEU A 58 -6.84 -7.14 2.70
N GLN A 59 -6.17 -6.30 1.90
CA GLN A 59 -5.57 -6.72 0.64
C GLN A 59 -4.12 -6.24 0.53
N ARG A 60 -3.26 -7.09 -0.04
CA ARG A 60 -1.86 -6.77 -0.37
C ARG A 60 -1.67 -6.59 -1.87
N ASN A 61 -0.95 -5.55 -2.25
CA ASN A 61 -0.57 -5.32 -3.63
C ASN A 61 0.55 -6.30 -4.03
N LYS A 62 0.35 -7.08 -5.10
CA LYS A 62 1.32 -8.08 -5.59
C LYS A 62 2.59 -7.44 -6.18
N VAL A 63 2.49 -6.19 -6.66
CA VAL A 63 3.59 -5.47 -7.33
C VAL A 63 4.38 -4.67 -6.32
N PHE A 64 3.71 -3.78 -5.58
CA PHE A 64 4.36 -2.84 -4.67
C PHE A 64 4.47 -3.36 -3.24
N GLY A 65 3.76 -4.43 -2.87
CA GLY A 65 3.83 -5.04 -1.54
C GLY A 65 3.05 -4.31 -0.44
N ASN A 66 2.54 -3.10 -0.69
CA ASN A 66 1.75 -2.35 0.27
C ASN A 66 0.36 -2.94 0.49
N CYS A 67 -0.25 -2.62 1.63
CA CYS A 67 -1.58 -3.12 2.00
C CYS A 67 -2.65 -2.01 1.97
N ARG A 68 -3.92 -2.44 1.85
CA ARG A 68 -5.10 -1.58 1.97
C ARG A 68 -6.25 -2.30 2.66
N ILE A 69 -7.10 -1.53 3.33
CA ILE A 69 -8.38 -1.97 3.88
C ILE A 69 -9.51 -1.38 3.03
N LEU A 70 -10.40 -2.24 2.55
CA LEU A 70 -11.63 -1.86 1.88
C LEU A 70 -12.84 -2.13 2.78
N ASP A 71 -13.83 -1.25 2.73
CA ASP A 71 -15.15 -1.51 3.32
C ASP A 71 -16.02 -2.37 2.38
N PRO A 72 -17.23 -2.81 2.82
CA PRO A 72 -18.13 -3.62 2.00
C PRO A 72 -18.62 -2.94 0.71
N ASN A 73 -18.44 -1.63 0.57
CA ASN A 73 -18.82 -0.85 -0.61
C ASN A 73 -17.62 -0.58 -1.54
N ASP A 74 -16.51 -1.29 -1.34
CA ASP A 74 -15.27 -1.14 -2.10
C ASP A 74 -14.64 0.26 -2.03
N VAL A 75 -14.86 0.96 -0.92
CA VAL A 75 -14.19 2.23 -0.60
C VAL A 75 -12.94 1.92 0.22
N ARG A 76 -11.82 2.51 -0.18
CA ARG A 76 -10.57 2.37 0.60
C ARG A 76 -10.64 3.19 1.88
N ARG A 77 -10.52 2.52 3.02
CA ARG A 77 -10.61 3.15 4.36
C ARG A 77 -9.24 3.38 5.00
N ALA A 78 -8.25 2.54 4.69
CA ALA A 78 -6.87 2.70 5.12
C ALA A 78 -5.89 2.06 4.12
N TRP A 79 -4.63 2.49 4.16
CA TRP A 79 -3.52 1.89 3.40
C TRP A 79 -2.16 2.18 4.04
N GLY A 80 -1.18 1.34 3.77
CA GLY A 80 0.17 1.48 4.34
C GLY A 80 0.96 0.19 4.35
N GLY A 81 1.88 0.07 5.30
CA GLY A 81 2.60 -1.17 5.63
C GLY A 81 1.68 -2.29 6.09
N GLU A 82 2.11 -3.53 5.95
CA GLU A 82 1.32 -4.73 6.29
C GLU A 82 1.02 -4.82 7.78
N ASN A 83 2.00 -4.61 8.68
CA ASN A 83 1.74 -4.70 10.12
C ASN A 83 0.76 -3.62 10.59
N ALA A 84 0.89 -2.39 10.07
CA ALA A 84 -0.03 -1.31 10.39
C ALA A 84 -1.46 -1.63 9.93
N MET A 85 -1.62 -2.21 8.74
CA MET A 85 -2.93 -2.57 8.21
C MET A 85 -3.52 -3.81 8.91
N LEU A 86 -2.71 -4.80 9.29
CA LEU A 86 -3.16 -5.92 10.10
C LEU A 86 -3.70 -5.43 11.44
N LYS A 87 -2.92 -4.59 12.15
CA LYS A 87 -3.34 -4.02 13.43
C LYS A 87 -4.63 -3.20 13.32
N ALA A 88 -4.77 -2.39 12.26
CA ALA A 88 -6.01 -1.65 12.02
C ALA A 88 -7.19 -2.59 11.72
N PHE A 89 -6.96 -3.65 10.95
CA PHE A 89 -8.00 -4.61 10.58
C PHE A 89 -8.50 -5.45 11.77
N GLU A 90 -7.62 -5.77 12.73
CA GLU A 90 -7.99 -6.46 13.98
C GLU A 90 -8.95 -5.66 14.87
N THR A 91 -9.09 -4.35 14.63
CA THR A 91 -9.98 -3.47 15.41
C THR A 91 -11.36 -3.26 14.78
N LEU A 92 -11.64 -3.91 13.65
CA LEU A 92 -12.94 -3.89 12.95
C LEU A 92 -13.94 -4.87 13.58
#